data_AF-A0A0J6T545-F1
#
_entry.id   AF-A0A0J6T545-F1
#
_cell.length_a   1.000
_cell.length_b   1.000
_cell.length_c   1.000
_cell.angle_alpha   90.00
_cell.angle_beta   90.00
_cell.angle_gamma   90.00
#
_symmetry.space_group_name_H-M   'P 1'
#
loop_
_entity.id
_entity.type
_entity.pdbx_description
1 polymer ?
#
loop_
_entity_poly.entity_id
_entity_poly.type
_entity_poly.pdbx_seq_one_letter_code
_entity_poly.pdbx_strand_id
1 'polypeptide(L)' 'MKKLVALLQEHLPSSAHRARTYLLEQLHALEGEALETRADLRTLQSIRAAQHFIQASDPLMGG' A
#
# COMPACT_ATOMS: atom_id res chain seq x y z
N MET A 1 12.84 21.89 -21.41
CA MET A 1 13.01 20.97 -20.27
C MET A 1 11.82 20.87 -19.32
N LYS A 2 10.97 21.90 -19.14
CA LYS A 2 9.82 21.83 -18.19
C LYS A 2 8.71 20.84 -18.60
N LYS A 3 8.44 20.65 -19.90
CA LYS A 3 7.39 19.74 -20.40
C LYS A 3 7.71 18.25 -20.25
N LEU A 4 8.99 17.86 -20.30
CA LEU A 4 9.40 16.46 -20.13
C LEU A 4 9.30 16.01 -18.68
N VAL A 5 9.63 16.91 -17.73
CA VAL A 5 9.45 16.68 -16.29
C VAL A 5 7.98 16.57 -15.92
N ALA A 6 7.10 17.38 -16.53
CA ALA A 6 5.66 17.31 -16.33
C ALA A 6 5.07 15.97 -16.84
N LEU A 7 5.49 15.48 -18.01
CA LEU A 7 5.04 14.18 -18.54
C LEU A 7 5.53 13.00 -17.68
N LEU A 8 6.73 13.10 -17.10
CA LEU A 8 7.20 12.14 -16.11
C LEU A 8 6.38 12.23 -14.82
N GLN A 9 6.10 13.43 -14.31
CA GLN A 9 5.27 13.63 -13.12
C GLN A 9 3.78 13.25 -13.31
N GLU A 10 3.23 13.33 -14.51
CA GLU A 10 1.85 12.89 -14.80
C GLU A 10 1.73 11.37 -14.96
N HIS A 11 2.78 10.68 -15.44
CA HIS A 11 2.74 9.23 -15.62
C HIS A 11 3.29 8.40 -14.44
N LEU A 12 4.19 8.94 -13.61
CA LEU A 12 4.84 8.23 -12.50
C LEU A 12 3.99 7.98 -11.22
N PRO A 13 2.94 8.75 -10.87
CA PRO A 13 2.12 8.41 -9.73
C PRO A 13 1.20 7.23 -10.03
N SER A 14 0.72 7.07 -11.27
CA SER A 14 -0.39 6.16 -11.52
C SER A 14 -0.08 4.68 -11.35
N SER A 15 1.06 4.17 -11.82
CA SER A 15 1.36 2.72 -11.74
C SER A 15 1.82 2.32 -10.34
N ALA A 16 2.68 3.13 -9.72
CA ALA A 16 3.22 2.83 -8.40
C ALA A 16 2.16 3.05 -7.30
N HIS A 17 1.36 4.12 -7.37
CA HIS A 17 0.23 4.32 -6.45
C HIS A 17 -0.84 3.24 -6.61
N ARG A 18 -1.20 2.87 -7.86
CA ARG A 18 -2.15 1.76 -8.10
C ARG A 18 -1.61 0.44 -7.58
N ALA A 19 -0.33 0.15 -7.79
CA ALA A 19 0.30 -1.05 -7.25
C ALA A 19 0.28 -1.07 -5.70
N ARG A 20 0.55 0.07 -5.05
CA ARG A 20 0.45 0.19 -3.58
C ARG A 20 -0.97 0.04 -3.08
N THR A 21 -1.94 0.66 -3.76
CA THR A 21 -3.37 0.53 -3.45
C THR A 21 -3.80 -0.93 -3.53
N TYR A 22 -3.46 -1.61 -4.64
CA TYR A 22 -3.76 -3.03 -4.81
C TYR A 22 -3.09 -3.89 -3.73
N LEU A 23 -1.83 -3.63 -3.40
CA LEU A 23 -1.14 -4.35 -2.31
C LEU A 23 -1.80 -4.13 -0.95
N LEU A 24 -2.29 -2.92 -0.67
CA LEU A 24 -3.04 -2.63 0.56
C LEU A 24 -4.38 -3.36 0.62
N GLU A 25 -5.12 -3.39 -0.49
CA GLU A 25 -6.36 -4.16 -0.58
C GLU A 25 -6.11 -5.66 -0.29
N GLN A 26 -5.06 -6.24 -0.87
CA GLN A 26 -4.68 -7.62 -0.62
C GLN A 26 -4.27 -7.86 0.85
N LEU A 27 -3.57 -6.91 1.48
CA LEU A 27 -3.20 -7.02 2.89
C LEU A 27 -4.40 -6.86 3.83
N HIS A 28 -5.42 -6.08 3.45
CA HIS A 28 -6.68 -6.00 4.21
C HIS A 28 -7.49 -7.28 4.10
N ALA A 29 -7.56 -7.88 2.91
CA ALA A 29 -8.17 -9.20 2.73
C ALA A 29 -7.46 -10.27 3.58
N LEU A 30 -6.12 -10.29 3.53
CA LEU A 30 -5.30 -11.20 4.33
C LEU A 30 -5.49 -11.00 5.83
N GLU A 31 -5.64 -9.76 6.31
CA GLU A 31 -5.96 -9.50 7.71
C GLU A 31 -7.33 -10.07 8.08
N GLY A 32 -8.33 -9.91 7.21
CA GLY A 32 -9.66 -10.52 7.38
C GLY A 32 -9.58 -12.04 7.52
N GLU A 33 -8.91 -12.71 6.59
CA GLU A 33 -8.69 -14.16 6.64
C GLU A 33 -7.94 -14.59 7.91
N ALA A 34 -6.92 -13.84 8.32
CA ALA A 34 -6.16 -14.10 9.54
C ALA A 34 -7.03 -13.97 10.80
N LEU A 35 -7.95 -13.00 10.83
CA LEU A 35 -8.90 -12.85 11.93
C LEU A 35 -9.92 -14.00 11.97
N GLU A 36 -10.46 -14.38 10.81
CA GLU A 36 -11.42 -15.49 10.68
C GLU A 36 -10.81 -16.82 11.11
N THR A 37 -9.55 -17.06 10.72
CA THR A 37 -8.81 -18.29 11.05
C THR A 37 -8.18 -18.27 12.45
N ARG A 38 -8.36 -17.19 13.22
CA ARG A 38 -7.75 -16.98 14.54
C ARG A 38 -6.23 -17.15 14.51
N ALA A 39 -5.59 -16.56 13.50
CA ALA A 39 -4.15 -16.46 13.43
C ALA A 39 -3.58 -15.82 14.69
N ASP A 40 -2.34 -16.17 15.01
CA ASP A 40 -1.68 -15.66 16.20
C ASP A 40 -1.42 -14.14 16.11
N LEU A 41 -1.24 -13.52 17.27
CA LEU A 41 -1.06 -12.08 17.38
C LEU A 41 0.16 -11.56 16.59
N ARG A 42 1.24 -12.35 16.49
CA ARG A 42 2.45 -11.96 15.76
C ARG A 42 2.19 -11.91 14.25
N THR A 43 1.39 -12.85 13.74
CA THR A 43 0.95 -12.85 12.34
C THR A 43 0.12 -11.59 12.03
N LEU A 44 -0.87 -11.28 12.87
CA LEU A 44 -1.69 -10.05 12.70
C LEU A 44 -0.84 -8.77 12.80
N GLN A 45 0.11 -8.71 13.74
CA GLN A 45 1.01 -7.58 13.87
C GLN A 45 1.90 -7.40 12.63
N SER A 46 2.37 -8.51 12.04
CA SER A 46 3.19 -8.48 10.83
C SER A 46 2.40 -7.94 9.63
N ILE A 47 1.15 -8.35 9.48
CA ILE A 47 0.25 -7.85 8.42
C ILE A 47 0.02 -6.34 8.58
N ARG A 48 -0.31 -5.89 9.79
CA ARG A 48 -0.52 -4.45 10.09
C ARG A 48 0.74 -3.62 9.89
N ALA A 49 1.91 -4.15 10.26
CA ALA A 49 3.19 -3.49 10.03
C ALA A 49 3.46 -3.31 8.53
N ALA A 50 3.15 -4.31 7.71
CA ALA A 50 3.26 -4.22 6.26
C ALA A 50 2.29 -3.18 5.67
N GLN A 51 1.04 -3.14 6.13
CA GLN A 51 0.07 -2.11 5.71
C GLN A 51 0.59 -0.70 6.04
N HIS A 52 1.03 -0.47 7.27
CA HIS A 52 1.56 0.81 7.72
C HIS A 52 2.81 1.23 6.92
N PHE A 53 3.71 0.29 6.61
CA PHE A 53 4.88 0.55 5.79
C PHE A 53 4.52 1.02 4.38
N ILE A 54 3.55 0.36 3.73
CA ILE A 54 3.12 0.73 2.38
C ILE A 54 2.42 2.10 2.40
N GLN A 55 1.55 2.35 3.38
CA GLN A 55 0.89 3.65 3.56
C GLN A 55 1.89 4.78 3.78
N ALA A 56 2.87 4.60 4.68
CA ALA A 56 3.90 5.59 4.95
C ALA A 56 4.84 5.83 3.74
N SER A 57 4.94 4.84 2.85
CA SER A 57 5.74 4.93 1.63
C SER A 57 4.99 5.55 0.44
N ASP A 58 3.69 5.85 0.59
CA ASP A 58 2.89 6.49 -0.45
C ASP A 58 2.62 7.97 -0.09
N PRO A 59 3.27 8.92 -0.78
CA PRO A 59 3.09 10.35 -0.53
C PRO A 59 1.66 10.84 -0.87
N LEU A 60 0.85 10.02 -1.55
CA LEU A 60 -0.56 10.32 -1.86
C LEU A 60 -1.54 9.75 -0.81
N MET A 61 -1.07 8.92 0.12
CA MET A 61 -1.90 8.33 1.19
C MET A 61 -1.60 8.88 2.59
N GLY A 62 -0.49 9.59 2.79
CA GLY A 62 -0.19 10.29 4.03
C GLY A 62 -0.81 11.69 4.06
N GLY A 63 -1.93 11.84 4.77
CA GLY A 63 -2.48 13.13 5.20
C GLY A 63 -1.91 13.59 6.54
#